data_AF-A0A7W5S330-F1
#
_entry.id   AF-A0A7W5S330-F1
#
_cell.length_a   1.000
_cell.length_b   1.000
_cell.length_c   1.000
_cell.angle_alpha   90.00
_cell.angle_beta   90.00
_cell.angle_gamma   90.00
#
_symmetry.space_group_name_H-M   'P 1'
#
loop_
_entity.id
_entity.type
_entity.pdbx_description
1 polymer ?
#
loop_
_entity_poly.entity_id
_entity_poly.type
_entity_poly.pdbx_seq_one_letter_code
_entity_poly.pdbx_strand_id
1 'polypeptide(L)' 'MVDPKEQIHVAGEDARAGATPHMTRYILVISLVLVIAIFAFLVIR' A
#
# COMPACT_ATOMS: atom_id res chain seq x y z
N MET A 1 -26.93 -16.86 19.39
CA MET A 1 -26.82 -18.07 18.55
C MET A 1 -26.34 -17.58 17.20
N VAL A 2 -25.07 -17.82 16.85
CA VAL A 2 -24.48 -17.32 15.60
C VAL A 2 -24.80 -18.31 14.50
N ASP A 3 -25.42 -17.82 13.42
CA ASP A 3 -25.81 -18.63 12.27
C ASP A 3 -24.55 -19.15 11.53
N PRO A 4 -24.40 -20.46 11.29
CA PRO A 4 -23.19 -21.02 10.68
C PRO A 4 -23.03 -20.76 9.17
N LYS A 5 -23.96 -20.06 8.51
CA LYS A 5 -23.96 -19.90 7.04
C LYS A 5 -23.24 -18.66 6.52
N GLU A 6 -22.78 -17.78 7.39
CA GLU A 6 -22.03 -16.59 6.98
C GLU A 6 -20.53 -16.83 7.21
N GLN A 7 -19.98 -17.81 6.49
CA GLN A 7 -18.53 -17.96 6.36
C GLN A 7 -18.03 -16.75 5.58
N ILE A 8 -17.61 -15.72 6.31
CA ILE A 8 -16.96 -14.53 5.76
C ILE A 8 -15.70 -15.02 5.04
N HIS A 9 -15.82 -15.25 3.74
CA HIS A 9 -14.70 -15.49 2.84
C HIS A 9 -13.96 -14.16 2.69
N VAL A 10 -13.21 -13.79 3.72
CA VAL A 10 -12.18 -12.77 3.58
C VAL A 10 -11.13 -13.42 2.70
N ALA A 11 -11.05 -13.00 1.43
CA ALA A 11 -10.04 -13.48 0.52
C ALA A 11 -8.67 -13.28 1.19
N GLY A 12 -7.80 -14.29 1.14
CA GLY A 12 -6.52 -14.31 1.88
C GLY A 12 -5.57 -13.16 1.56
N GLU A 13 -5.91 -12.35 0.55
CA GLU A 13 -5.32 -11.06 0.23
C GLU A 13 -5.44 -10.05 1.39
N ASP A 14 -6.60 -9.94 2.05
CA ASP A 14 -6.79 -9.01 3.17
C ASP A 14 -6.11 -9.51 4.47
N ALA A 15 -5.86 -10.82 4.58
CA ALA A 15 -5.24 -11.43 5.76
C ALA A 15 -3.70 -11.28 5.80
N ARG A 16 -3.06 -11.01 4.65
CA ARG A 16 -1.59 -10.82 4.53
C ARG A 16 -1.22 -9.37 4.24
N ALA A 17 -2.10 -8.62 3.58
CA ALA A 17 -1.94 -7.20 3.36
C ALA A 17 -2.64 -6.45 4.50
N GLY A 18 -1.98 -6.35 5.66
CA GLY A 18 -2.52 -5.61 6.80
C GLY A 18 -3.11 -4.27 6.37
N ALA A 19 -4.28 -3.92 6.91
CA ALA A 19 -5.31 -2.91 6.58
C ALA A 19 -4.99 -1.62 5.78
N THR A 20 -3.75 -1.34 5.38
CA THR A 20 -3.31 -0.14 4.66
C THR A 20 -2.45 -0.41 3.40
N PRO A 21 -2.63 -1.48 2.60
CA PRO A 21 -1.80 -1.71 1.41
C PRO A 21 -1.90 -0.55 0.41
N HIS A 22 -3.05 0.11 0.35
CA HIS A 22 -3.27 1.27 -0.52
C HIS A 22 -2.44 2.49 -0.08
N MET A 23 -2.36 2.76 1.23
CA MET A 23 -1.59 3.88 1.77
C MET A 23 -0.09 3.68 1.56
N THR A 24 0.42 2.48 1.86
CA THR A 24 1.83 2.16 1.64
C THR A 24 2.21 2.32 0.16
N ARG A 25 1.33 1.91 -0.77
CA ARG A 25 1.55 2.09 -2.21
C ARG A 25 1.72 3.56 -2.60
N TYR A 26 0.87 4.47 -2.10
CA TYR A 26 0.99 5.90 -2.39
C TYR A 26 2.27 6.51 -1.81
N ILE A 27 2.59 6.19 -0.55
CA ILE A 27 3.78 6.73 0.10
C ILE A 27 5.04 6.30 -0.65
N LEU A 28 5.11 5.03 -1.07
CA LEU A 28 6.23 4.51 -1.86
C LEU A 28 6.39 5.25 -3.18
N VAL A 29 5.31 5.42 -3.94
CA VAL A 29 5.36 6.09 -5.24
C VAL A 29 5.74 7.57 -5.09
N ILE A 30 5.09 8.28 -4.16
CA ILE A 30 5.35 9.71 -3.93
C ILE A 30 6.80 9.94 -3.46
N SER A 31 7.26 9.15 -2.48
CA SER A 31 8.62 9.29 -1.95
C SER A 31 9.68 8.98 -3.00
N LEU A 32 9.48 7.93 -3.82
CA LEU A 32 10.39 7.59 -4.90
C LEU A 32 10.51 8.72 -5.92
N VAL A 33 9.38 9.28 -6.37
CA VAL A 33 9.36 10.42 -7.30
C VAL A 33 10.08 11.63 -6.71
N LEU A 34 9.85 11.92 -5.42
CA LEU A 34 10.49 13.03 -4.73
C LEU A 34 12.01 12.87 -4.67
N VAL A 35 12.50 11.67 -4.32
CA VAL A 35 13.94 11.36 -4.29
C VAL A 35 14.55 11.55 -5.69
N ILE A 36 13.92 11.01 -6.73
CA ILE A 36 14.38 11.18 -8.12
C ILE A 36 14.44 12.67 -8.49
N ALA A 37 13.42 13.46 -8.16
CA ALA A 37 13.38 14.87 -8.45
C ALA A 37 14.50 15.65 -7.74
N ILE A 38 14.78 15.34 -6.47
CA ILE A 38 15.87 15.95 -5.70
C ILE A 38 17.22 15.61 -6.33
N PHE A 39 17.48 14.34 -6.64
CA PHE A 39 18.73 13.93 -7.27
C PHE A 39 18.89 14.51 -8.68
N ALA A 40 17.84 14.52 -9.48
CA ALA A 40 17.84 15.15 -10.79
C ALA A 40 18.17 16.64 -10.70
N PHE A 41 17.58 17.35 -9.73
CA PHE A 41 17.91 18.74 -9.46
C PHE A 41 19.36 18.93 -9.05
N LEU A 42 19.87 18.10 -8.13
CA LEU A 42 21.25 18.19 -7.64
C LEU A 42 22.29 17.90 -8.74
N VAL A 43 22.00 16.97 -9.64
CA VAL A 43 22.92 16.58 -10.73
C VAL A 43 22.89 17.57 -11.89
N ILE A 44 21.74 18.18 -12.18
CA ILE A 44 21.55 19.07 -13.35
C ILE A 44 21.85 20.54 -13.01
N ARG A 45 21.75 20.95 -11.74
CA ARG A 45 22.13 22.29 -11.28
C ARG A 45 23.65 22.44 -11.11
#